data_AF-A0A3N0Y0Z4-F1
#
_entry.id   AF-A0A3N0Y0Z4-F1
#
_cell.length_a   1.000
_cell.length_b   1.000
_cell.length_c   1.000
_cell.angle_alpha   90.00
_cell.angle_beta   90.00
_cell.angle_gamma   90.00
#
_symmetry.space_group_name_H-M   'P 1'
#
loop_
_entity.id
_entity.type
_entity.pdbx_description
1 polymer ?
#
loop_
_entity_poly.entity_id
_entity_poly.type
_entity_poly.pdbx_seq_one_letter_code
_entity_poly.pdbx_strand_id
1 'polypeptide(L)'
;MAVLQVFQAKLLRAMDESGLDPVVFCDLRSATDLVLHAMKATAQAIGRSMASLIVLECHLWLNLTEIKDADRTAFLDSPVSPTGLFGPAVDGFPERFTEAQMASRAMHHFLPKCSSSAEKTTQTQQPAR
;
A
#
# COMPACT_ATOMS: atom_id res chain seq x y z
N MET A 1 -7.70 -27.65 8.12
CA MET A 1 -8.00 -28.08 6.74
C MET A 1 -7.69 -29.54 6.48
N ALA A 2 -6.47 -30.02 6.72
CA ALA A 2 -6.08 -31.41 6.40
C ALA A 2 -7.03 -32.49 6.97
N VAL A 3 -7.49 -32.33 8.22
CA VAL A 3 -8.40 -33.29 8.88
C VAL A 3 -9.75 -33.39 8.15
N LEU A 4 -10.34 -32.26 7.76
CA LEU A 4 -11.62 -32.22 7.05
C LEU A 4 -11.49 -32.79 5.62
N GLN A 5 -10.38 -32.50 4.94
CA GLN A 5 -10.10 -33.05 3.60
C GLN A 5 -9.93 -34.57 3.64
N VAL A 6 -9.21 -35.09 4.64
CA VAL A 6 -9.06 -36.54 4.85
C VAL A 6 -10.40 -37.19 5.19
N PHE A 7 -11.23 -36.54 6.01
CA PHE A 7 -12.57 -37.02 6.33
C PHE A 7 -13.47 -37.04 5.09
N GLN A 8 -13.48 -35.97 4.30
CA GLN A 8 -14.21 -35.89 3.03
C GLN A 8 -13.76 -37.00 2.06
N ALA A 9 -12.45 -37.23 1.92
CA ALA A 9 -11.91 -38.29 1.08
C ALA A 9 -12.33 -39.70 1.54
N LYS A 10 -12.42 -39.94 2.86
CA LYS A 10 -12.92 -41.19 3.42
C LYS A 10 -14.40 -41.41 3.12
N LEU A 11 -15.23 -40.38 3.25
CA LEU A 11 -16.66 -40.46 2.93
C LEU A 11 -16.88 -40.72 1.43
N LEU A 12 -16.12 -40.04 0.56
CA LEU A 12 -16.13 -40.28 -0.89
C LEU A 12 -15.80 -41.73 -1.23
N ARG A 13 -14.76 -42.29 -0.60
CA ARG A 13 -14.40 -43.71 -0.77
C ARG A 13 -15.50 -44.65 -0.28
N ALA A 14 -16.11 -44.36 0.87
CA ALA A 14 -17.19 -45.20 1.40
C ALA A 14 -18.39 -45.26 0.46
N MET A 15 -18.79 -44.14 -0.15
CA MET A 15 -19.87 -44.12 -1.15
C MET A 15 -19.53 -44.89 -2.43
N ASP A 16 -18.27 -44.84 -2.87
CA ASP A 16 -17.80 -45.60 -4.05
C ASP A 16 -17.87 -47.11 -3.81
N GLU A 17 -17.48 -47.56 -2.61
CA GLU A 17 -17.43 -48.99 -2.25
C GLU A 17 -18.80 -49.58 -1.89
N SER A 18 -19.69 -48.82 -1.25
CA SER A 18 -20.95 -49.33 -0.67
C SER A 18 -22.23 -48.80 -1.32
N GLY A 19 -22.12 -47.94 -2.33
CA GLY A 19 -23.25 -47.33 -3.03
C GLY A 19 -23.84 -46.13 -2.28
N LEU A 20 -24.93 -45.57 -2.81
CA LEU A 20 -25.52 -44.33 -2.29
C LEU A 20 -26.30 -44.58 -0.99
N ASP A 21 -25.60 -44.43 0.14
CA ASP A 21 -26.22 -44.33 1.46
C ASP A 21 -26.62 -42.87 1.77
N PRO A 22 -27.90 -42.58 2.04
CA PRO A 22 -28.37 -41.24 2.39
C PRO A 22 -27.64 -40.59 3.57
N VAL A 23 -27.23 -41.39 4.58
CA VAL A 23 -26.55 -40.86 5.78
C VAL A 23 -25.14 -40.40 5.42
N VAL A 24 -24.35 -41.25 4.76
CA VAL A 24 -23.00 -40.90 4.27
C VAL A 24 -23.04 -39.71 3.31
N PHE A 25 -24.07 -39.61 2.45
CA PHE A 25 -24.25 -38.47 1.56
C PHE A 25 -24.50 -37.15 2.31
N CYS A 26 -25.34 -37.18 3.35
CA CYS A 26 -25.58 -36.02 4.23
C CYS A 26 -24.29 -35.58 4.95
N ASP A 27 -23.50 -36.52 5.46
CA ASP A 27 -22.23 -36.22 6.11
C ASP A 27 -21.21 -35.65 5.12
N LEU A 28 -21.16 -36.18 3.89
CA LEU A 28 -20.27 -35.67 2.84
C LEU A 28 -20.62 -34.24 2.45
N ARG A 29 -21.92 -33.94 2.30
CA ARG A 29 -22.40 -32.58 2.02
C ARG A 29 -21.98 -31.63 3.14
N SER A 30 -22.19 -32.03 4.39
CA SER A 30 -21.85 -31.21 5.57
C SER A 30 -20.35 -30.98 5.70
N ALA A 31 -19.53 -32.02 5.48
CA ALA A 31 -18.08 -31.91 5.47
C ALA A 31 -17.59 -30.97 4.36
N THR A 32 -18.18 -31.07 3.15
CA THR A 32 -17.83 -30.22 2.02
C THR A 32 -18.20 -28.76 2.26
N ASP A 33 -19.38 -28.49 2.82
CA ASP A 33 -19.80 -27.13 3.19
C ASP A 33 -18.83 -26.51 4.21
N LEU A 34 -18.45 -27.27 5.23
CA LEU A 34 -17.49 -26.81 6.23
C LEU A 34 -16.10 -26.53 5.62
N VAL A 35 -15.64 -27.36 4.67
CA VAL A 35 -14.41 -27.16 3.91
C VAL A 35 -14.48 -25.87 3.08
N LEU A 36 -15.60 -25.63 2.38
CA LEU A 36 -15.82 -24.41 1.60
C LEU A 36 -15.83 -23.16 2.49
N HIS A 37 -16.49 -23.23 3.64
CA HIS A 37 -16.53 -22.12 4.60
C HIS A 37 -15.12 -21.81 5.13
N ALA A 38 -14.35 -22.84 5.49
CA ALA A 38 -12.97 -22.67 5.94
C ALA A 38 -12.06 -22.09 4.85
N MET A 39 -12.23 -22.50 3.58
CA MET A 39 -11.49 -21.93 2.45
C MET A 39 -11.87 -20.48 2.19
N LYS A 40 -13.15 -20.12 2.25
CA LYS A 40 -13.61 -18.74 2.16
C LYS A 40 -12.96 -17.87 3.24
N ALA A 41 -12.98 -18.33 4.49
CA ALA A 41 -12.35 -17.62 5.60
C ALA A 41 -10.83 -17.46 5.38
N THR A 42 -10.16 -18.50 4.87
CA THR A 42 -8.73 -18.45 4.54
C THR A 42 -8.43 -17.44 3.42
N ALA A 43 -9.21 -17.46 2.33
CA ALA A 43 -9.06 -16.51 1.23
C ALA A 43 -9.31 -15.06 1.69
N GLN A 44 -10.31 -14.84 2.56
CA GLN A 44 -10.56 -13.54 3.16
C GLN A 44 -9.40 -13.08 4.06
N ALA A 45 -8.84 -13.97 4.85
CA ALA A 45 -7.68 -13.66 5.70
C ALA A 45 -6.46 -13.27 4.84
N ILE A 46 -6.17 -14.03 3.78
CA ILE A 46 -5.09 -13.72 2.82
C ILE A 46 -5.33 -12.35 2.17
N GLY A 47 -6.55 -12.10 1.68
CA GLY A 47 -6.90 -10.82 1.04
C GLY A 47 -6.74 -9.63 2.00
N ARG A 48 -7.14 -9.79 3.27
CA ARG A 48 -6.92 -8.76 4.31
C ARG A 48 -5.43 -8.52 4.58
N SER A 49 -4.64 -9.58 4.71
CA SER A 49 -3.19 -9.46 4.90
C SER A 49 -2.50 -8.77 3.73
N MET A 50 -2.90 -9.09 2.49
CA MET A 50 -2.40 -8.41 1.30
C MET A 50 -2.78 -6.92 1.30
N ALA A 51 -4.03 -6.60 1.60
CA ALA A 51 -4.47 -5.20 1.68
C ALA A 51 -3.67 -4.42 2.74
N SER A 52 -3.42 -5.02 3.92
CA SER A 52 -2.58 -4.41 4.95
C SER A 52 -1.13 -4.19 4.50
N LEU A 53 -0.56 -5.12 3.73
CA LEU A 53 0.79 -4.97 3.19
C LEU A 53 0.87 -3.80 2.19
N ILE A 54 -0.12 -3.67 1.31
CA ILE A 54 -0.20 -2.57 0.34
C ILE A 54 -0.32 -1.22 1.08
N VAL A 55 -1.18 -1.14 2.10
CA VAL A 55 -1.32 0.08 2.92
C VAL A 55 0.01 0.44 3.60
N LEU A 56 0.74 -0.53 4.15
CA LEU A 56 2.05 -0.29 4.75
C LEU A 56 3.06 0.22 3.71
N GLU A 57 3.05 -0.33 2.50
CA GLU A 57 3.87 0.14 1.40
C GLU A 57 3.51 1.59 1.00
N CYS A 58 2.21 1.92 0.87
CA CYS A 58 1.76 3.30 0.65
C CYS A 58 2.30 4.27 1.71
N HIS A 59 2.18 3.90 3.00
CA HIS A 59 2.72 4.71 4.09
C HIS A 59 4.23 4.90 3.99
N LEU A 60 4.98 3.86 3.64
CA LEU A 60 6.44 3.94 3.49
C LEU A 60 6.81 4.91 2.36
N TRP A 61 6.21 4.76 1.18
CA TRP A 61 6.46 5.64 0.05
C TRP A 61 6.11 7.10 0.38
N LEU A 62 4.98 7.36 1.03
CA LEU A 62 4.58 8.71 1.43
C LEU A 62 5.49 9.31 2.51
N ASN A 63 6.03 8.50 3.42
CA ASN A 63 6.99 8.95 4.43
C ASN A 63 8.34 9.35 3.81
N LEU A 64 8.76 8.67 2.74
CA LEU A 64 10.01 8.96 2.03
C LEU A 64 9.89 10.14 1.05
N THR A 65 8.67 10.60 0.77
CA THR A 65 8.45 11.76 -0.09
C THR A 65 8.25 13.04 0.72
N GLU A 66 8.77 14.16 0.22
CA GLU A 66 8.58 15.50 0.81
C GLU A 66 7.21 16.09 0.47
N ILE A 67 6.15 15.31 0.67
CA ILE A 67 4.75 15.72 0.46
C ILE A 67 4.20 16.25 1.78
N LYS A 68 3.37 17.30 1.72
CA LYS A 68 2.70 17.85 2.92
C LYS A 68 1.69 16.84 3.48
N ASP A 69 1.54 16.80 4.80
CA ASP A 69 0.63 15.85 5.46
C ASP A 69 -0.83 15.98 4.98
N ALA A 70 -1.28 17.19 4.64
CA ALA A 70 -2.62 17.42 4.11
C ALA A 70 -2.86 16.72 2.75
N ASP A 71 -1.82 16.58 1.93
CA ASP A 71 -1.90 15.90 0.63
C ASP A 71 -1.72 14.39 0.81
N ARG A 72 -1.00 13.94 1.84
CA ARG A 72 -0.78 12.51 2.15
C ARG A 72 -2.06 11.78 2.50
N THR A 73 -2.99 12.41 3.23
CA THR A 73 -4.25 11.76 3.64
C THR A 73 -5.09 11.35 2.44
N ALA A 74 -5.14 12.17 1.39
CA ALA A 74 -5.88 11.85 0.16
C ALA A 74 -5.40 10.56 -0.52
N PHE A 75 -4.09 10.26 -0.44
CA PHE A 75 -3.52 9.00 -0.96
C PHE A 75 -3.83 7.80 -0.06
N LEU A 76 -3.86 7.99 1.26
CA LEU A 76 -4.12 6.92 2.23
C LEU A 76 -5.59 6.53 2.31
N ASP A 77 -6.50 7.48 2.10
CA ASP A 77 -7.95 7.25 2.09
C ASP A 77 -8.44 6.67 0.76
N SER A 78 -7.59 6.64 -0.27
CA SER A 78 -7.92 6.04 -1.56
C SER A 78 -8.07 4.52 -1.43
N PRO A 79 -9.11 3.91 -2.04
CA PRO A 79 -9.24 2.46 -2.06
C PRO A 79 -8.05 1.83 -2.80
N VAL A 80 -7.65 0.63 -2.34
CA VAL A 80 -6.61 -0.18 -3.00
C VAL A 80 -7.05 -0.49 -4.43
N SER A 81 -6.22 -0.09 -5.40
CA SER A 81 -6.45 -0.37 -6.81
C SER A 81 -5.58 -1.54 -7.28
N PRO A 82 -6.13 -2.47 -8.08
CA PRO A 82 -5.33 -3.54 -8.69
C PRO A 82 -4.36 -3.02 -9.77
N THR A 83 -4.55 -1.79 -10.27
CA THR A 83 -3.77 -1.23 -11.37
C THR A 83 -2.51 -0.50 -10.91
N GLY A 84 -2.43 -0.12 -9.63
CA GLY A 84 -1.28 0.59 -9.07
C GLY A 84 -1.47 0.96 -7.60
N LEU A 85 -0.35 1.24 -6.92
CA LEU A 85 -0.27 1.42 -5.46
C LEU A 85 -1.21 2.52 -4.92
N PHE A 86 -1.29 3.65 -5.63
CA PHE A 86 -2.11 4.80 -5.25
C PHE A 86 -3.42 4.92 -6.04
N GLY A 87 -3.64 4.02 -7.02
CA GLY A 87 -4.83 4.06 -7.87
C GLY A 87 -5.08 5.43 -8.51
N PRO A 88 -6.36 5.81 -8.72
CA PRO A 88 -6.73 7.09 -9.32
C PRO A 88 -6.31 8.33 -8.52
N ALA A 89 -5.92 8.19 -7.25
CA ALA A 89 -5.50 9.33 -6.43
C ALA A 89 -4.23 10.01 -6.98
N VAL A 90 -3.44 9.31 -7.80
CA VAL A 90 -2.24 9.85 -8.42
C VAL A 90 -2.52 10.61 -9.72
N ASP A 91 -3.69 10.46 -10.35
CA ASP A 91 -3.94 10.99 -11.70
C ASP A 91 -3.84 12.52 -11.78
N GLY A 92 -4.26 13.24 -10.74
CA GLY A 92 -4.15 14.70 -10.65
C GLY A 92 -2.84 15.21 -10.03
N PHE A 93 -1.98 14.31 -9.53
CA PHE A 93 -0.74 14.68 -8.86
C PHE A 93 0.28 15.36 -9.79
N PRO A 94 0.50 14.92 -11.05
CA PRO A 94 1.47 15.57 -11.95
C PRO A 94 1.16 17.05 -12.22
N GLU A 95 -0.11 17.39 -12.37
CA GLU A 95 -0.56 18.76 -12.61
C GLU A 95 -0.33 19.64 -11.38
N ARG A 96 -0.78 19.17 -10.20
CA ARG A 96 -0.55 19.84 -8.90
C ARG A 96 0.93 20.00 -8.59
N PHE A 97 1.73 18.98 -8.87
CA PHE A 97 3.19 19.03 -8.70
C PHE A 97 3.81 20.08 -9.61
N THR A 98 3.39 20.15 -10.88
CA THR A 98 3.88 21.15 -11.83
C THR A 98 3.52 22.56 -11.38
N GLU A 99 2.27 22.79 -10.97
CA GLU A 99 1.80 24.08 -10.42
C GLU A 99 2.63 24.50 -9.18
N ALA A 100 2.81 23.59 -8.22
CA ALA A 100 3.59 23.85 -7.01
C ALA A 100 5.07 24.15 -7.32
N GLN A 101 5.64 23.45 -8.30
CA GLN A 101 7.03 23.63 -8.69
C GLN A 101 7.23 24.96 -9.43
N MET A 102 6.29 25.36 -10.30
CA MET A 102 6.27 26.69 -10.91
C MET A 102 6.15 27.80 -9.87
N ALA A 103 5.25 27.65 -8.89
CA ALA A 103 5.11 28.60 -7.80
C ALA A 103 6.39 28.72 -6.95
N SER A 104 7.04 27.60 -6.64
CA SER A 104 8.32 27.57 -5.91
C SER A 104 9.45 28.27 -6.68
N ARG A 105 9.58 27.99 -7.98
CA ARG A 105 10.56 28.67 -8.85
C ARG A 105 10.29 30.17 -8.96
N ALA A 106 9.02 30.56 -9.07
CA ALA A 106 8.64 31.97 -9.08
C ALA A 106 9.07 32.64 -7.77
N MET A 107 8.79 32.05 -6.61
CA MET A 107 9.26 32.59 -5.32
C MET A 107 10.77 32.73 -5.24
N HIS A 108 11.54 31.75 -5.72
CA HIS A 108 13.01 31.84 -5.76
C HIS A 108 13.52 32.94 -6.71
N HIS A 109 12.74 33.33 -7.71
CA HIS A 109 13.06 34.49 -8.55
C HIS A 109 12.80 35.82 -7.83
N PHE A 110 11.87 35.87 -6.87
CA PHE A 110 11.55 37.07 -6.10
C PHE A 110 12.41 37.26 -4.84
N LEU A 111 13.07 36.20 -4.35
CA LEU A 111 14.00 36.31 -3.23
C LEU A 111 15.37 36.81 -3.72
N PRO A 112 15.90 37.93 -3.19
CA PRO A 112 17.26 38.34 -3.50
C PRO A 112 18.20 37.21 -3.11
N LYS A 113 19.01 36.72 -4.06
CA LYS A 113 20.18 35.90 -3.70
C LYS A 113 20.98 36.76 -2.72
N CYS A 114 21.11 36.35 -1.46
CA CYS A 114 22.07 36.95 -0.55
C CYS A 114 23.47 36.69 -1.13
N SER A 115 23.88 37.52 -2.08
CA SER A 115 25.26 37.69 -2.45
C SER A 115 25.93 38.17 -1.17
N SER A 116 26.75 37.30 -0.56
CA SER A 116 27.81 37.76 0.31
C SER A 116 28.74 38.64 -0.54
N SER A 117 28.36 39.91 -0.68
CA SER A 117 29.30 40.98 -0.97
C SER A 117 30.14 41.16 0.30
N ALA A 118 31.09 40.26 0.48
CA ALA A 118 32.31 40.60 1.20
C ALA A 118 33.20 41.31 0.17
N GLU A 119 32.78 42.51 -0.23
CA GLU A 119 33.63 43.41 -0.99
C GLU A 119 34.78 43.89 -0.10
N LYS A 120 35.97 43.64 -0.60
CA LYS A 120 37.26 44.10 -0.10
C LYS A 120 37.19 45.62 0.14
N THR A 121 37.59 46.06 1.33
CA THR A 121 38.18 47.40 1.47
C THR A 121 39.64 47.24 1.88
N THR A 122 40.50 47.71 0.99
CA THR A 122 41.96 47.74 1.03
C THR A 122 42.44 49.04 1.70
N GLN A 123 43.64 49.01 2.32
CA GLN A 123 44.52 50.13 2.75
C GLN A 123 44.14 50.87 4.07
N THR A 124 45.03 51.25 5.01
CA THR A 124 46.51 51.26 5.18
C THR A 124 46.80 51.66 6.63
N GLN A 125 47.70 50.98 7.37
CA GLN A 125 48.75 51.59 8.24
C GLN A 125 49.55 50.55 9.05
N GLN A 126 50.85 50.45 8.73
CA GLN A 126 51.95 50.07 9.64
C GLN A 126 52.15 51.17 10.72
N PRO A 127 52.92 51.02 11.83
CA PRO A 127 54.18 50.25 11.93
C PRO A 127 54.52 49.57 13.29
N ALA A 128 55.69 48.88 13.30
CA ALA A 128 56.62 48.56 14.40
C ALA A 128 56.10 47.64 15.55
N ARG A 129 56.83 46.60 15.99
CA ARG A 129 58.26 46.46 16.23
C ARG A 129 58.66 44.98 16.26
#